data_AF-A0A4V3RSC6-F1
#
_entry.id   AF-A0A4V3RSC6-F1
#
_cell.length_a   1.000
_cell.length_b   1.000
_cell.length_c   1.000
_cell.angle_alpha   90.00
_cell.angle_beta   90.00
_cell.angle_gamma   90.00
#
_symmetry.space_group_name_H-M   'P 1'
#
loop_
_entity.id
_entity.type
_entity.pdbx_description
1 polymer ?
#
loop_
_entity_poly.entity_id
_entity_poly.type
_entity_poly.pdbx_seq_one_letter_code
_entity_poly.pdbx_strand_id
1 'polypeptide(L)'
;MEYRNFNMLRSIAPNIVNEDTDWYSDKVIWYGGELEKEFWHVNTVTKLINPNKIIGSTHLLSCSNQISWLNYLESLPRMNSFLKMDLNQLINFITCGKENHKTCIEINNKYFITSGNHRLTLAKFLNIESVNMEVLIYKHKNEKKLFYFENFYL
;
A
#
# COMPACT_ATOMS: atom_id res chain seq x y z
N MET A 1 7.04 -18.28 -13.90
CA MET A 1 5.98 -17.24 -13.93
C MET A 1 6.71 -15.93 -14.07
N GLU A 2 6.55 -15.21 -15.18
CA GLU A 2 7.28 -13.94 -15.40
C GLU A 2 6.50 -12.78 -14.79
N TYR A 3 7.14 -12.03 -13.90
CA TYR A 3 6.57 -10.84 -13.26
C TYR A 3 6.62 -9.65 -14.22
N ARG A 4 5.60 -9.55 -15.08
CA ARG A 4 5.56 -8.57 -16.17
C ARG A 4 5.60 -7.13 -15.65
N ASN A 5 4.72 -6.78 -14.71
CA ASN A 5 4.63 -5.41 -14.19
C ASN A 5 5.93 -5.05 -13.44
N PHE A 6 6.47 -5.99 -12.67
CA PHE A 6 7.76 -5.81 -11.99
C PHE A 6 8.91 -5.57 -12.97
N ASN A 7 9.03 -6.39 -14.02
CA ASN A 7 10.08 -6.25 -15.02
C ASN A 7 9.98 -4.92 -15.77
N MET A 8 8.76 -4.46 -16.08
CA MET A 8 8.53 -3.14 -16.66
C MET A 8 8.89 -2.01 -15.68
N LEU A 9 8.56 -2.14 -14.40
CA LEU A 9 8.93 -1.14 -13.40
C LEU A 9 10.45 -1.08 -13.21
N ARG A 10 11.12 -2.23 -13.23
CA ARG A 10 12.58 -2.34 -13.17
C ARG A 10 13.26 -1.71 -14.39
N SER A 11 12.68 -1.80 -15.59
CA SER A 11 13.25 -1.12 -16.75
C SER A 11 13.12 0.40 -16.66
N ILE A 12 12.09 0.92 -15.98
CA ILE A 12 11.90 2.36 -15.72
C ILE A 12 12.86 2.85 -14.62
N ALA A 13 13.08 2.05 -13.58
CA ALA A 13 13.84 2.44 -12.39
C ALA A 13 14.86 1.37 -11.94
N PRO A 14 15.86 1.02 -12.77
CA PRO A 14 16.73 -0.14 -12.55
C PRO A 14 17.62 -0.04 -11.30
N ASN A 15 17.93 1.18 -10.86
CA ASN A 15 18.76 1.43 -9.67
C ASN A 15 17.95 1.50 -8.36
N ILE A 16 16.63 1.45 -8.46
CA ILE A 16 15.70 1.58 -7.33
C ILE A 16 15.00 0.25 -7.07
N VAL A 17 14.57 -0.41 -8.16
CA VAL A 17 13.83 -1.67 -8.11
C VAL A 17 14.80 -2.82 -8.38
N ASN A 18 15.23 -3.50 -7.33
CA ASN A 18 16.19 -4.61 -7.39
C ASN A 18 15.56 -5.90 -6.83
N GLU A 19 16.07 -7.06 -7.25
CA GLU A 19 15.55 -8.37 -6.84
C GLU A 19 15.92 -8.75 -5.40
N ASP A 20 16.94 -8.11 -4.84
CA ASP A 20 17.48 -8.38 -3.50
C ASP A 20 16.68 -7.71 -2.37
N THR A 21 15.47 -7.26 -2.66
CA THR A 21 14.59 -6.63 -1.69
C THR A 21 13.69 -7.68 -1.02
N ASP A 22 14.07 -8.06 0.21
CA ASP A 22 13.40 -9.13 0.98
C ASP A 22 11.87 -8.94 1.11
N TRP A 23 11.40 -7.69 1.24
CA TRP A 23 9.98 -7.40 1.49
C TRP A 23 9.05 -7.66 0.30
N TYR A 24 9.56 -7.86 -0.92
CA TYR A 24 8.71 -8.19 -2.07
C TYR A 24 7.93 -9.50 -1.86
N SER A 25 8.50 -10.40 -1.07
CA SER A 25 7.90 -11.67 -0.67
C SER A 25 6.96 -11.55 0.53
N ASP A 26 7.02 -10.43 1.27
CA ASP A 26 6.15 -10.19 2.43
C ASP A 26 4.70 -10.17 2.00
N LYS A 27 3.84 -10.69 2.89
CA LYS A 27 2.41 -10.73 2.66
C LYS A 27 1.82 -9.33 2.71
N VAL A 28 0.98 -9.01 1.73
CA VAL A 28 0.07 -7.87 1.81
C VAL A 28 -1.03 -8.24 2.77
N ILE A 29 -1.07 -7.57 3.92
CA ILE A 29 -2.11 -7.82 4.90
C ILE A 29 -3.42 -7.26 4.37
N TRP A 30 -4.38 -8.16 4.18
CA TRP A 30 -5.73 -7.75 3.84
C TRP A 30 -6.49 -7.39 5.11
N TYR A 31 -6.97 -6.16 5.16
CA TYR A 31 -7.88 -5.71 6.20
C TYR A 31 -9.25 -5.42 5.57
N GLY A 32 -10.05 -6.47 5.36
CA GLY A 32 -11.41 -6.32 4.79
C GLY A 32 -12.52 -6.85 5.68
N GLY A 33 -12.30 -6.85 6.99
CA GLY A 33 -13.34 -7.03 7.99
C GLY A 33 -14.02 -5.71 8.36
N GLU A 34 -15.13 -5.81 9.08
CA GLU A 34 -15.98 -4.72 9.56
C GLU A 34 -15.21 -3.81 10.54
N LEU A 35 -14.37 -2.94 10.00
CA LEU A 35 -13.52 -1.98 10.74
C LEU A 35 -14.32 -1.28 11.85
N GLU A 36 -15.54 -0.87 11.55
CA GLU A 36 -16.42 -0.15 12.46
C GLU A 36 -17.01 -1.01 13.58
N LYS A 37 -16.98 -2.35 13.48
CA LYS A 37 -17.37 -3.24 14.58
C LYS A 37 -16.30 -3.30 15.66
N GLU A 38 -15.03 -3.34 15.27
CA GLU A 38 -13.90 -3.58 16.18
C GLU A 38 -13.10 -2.32 16.53
N PHE A 39 -13.25 -1.24 15.75
CA PHE A 39 -12.49 -0.01 15.91
C PHE A 39 -13.40 1.22 15.90
N TRP A 40 -12.97 2.27 16.60
CA TRP A 40 -13.54 3.61 16.52
C TRP A 40 -12.70 4.47 15.59
N HIS A 41 -13.33 5.19 14.67
CA HIS A 41 -12.67 6.31 13.98
C HIS A 41 -12.41 7.42 15.00
N VAL A 42 -11.17 7.88 15.05
CA VAL A 42 -10.71 8.87 16.04
C VAL A 42 -10.50 10.22 15.38
N ASN A 43 -9.86 10.23 14.20
CA ASN A 43 -9.52 11.46 13.51
C ASN A 43 -9.22 11.20 12.04
N THR A 44 -9.29 12.25 11.22
CA THR A 44 -8.78 12.26 9.85
C THR A 44 -7.75 13.37 9.72
N VAL A 45 -6.56 13.03 9.24
CA VAL A 45 -5.47 14.00 9.07
C VAL A 45 -4.82 13.85 7.69
N THR A 46 -4.34 14.95 7.14
CA THR A 46 -3.47 14.92 5.96
C THR A 46 -2.02 14.96 6.43
N LYS A 47 -1.22 13.94 6.09
CA LYS A 47 0.21 13.90 6.44
C LYS A 47 1.06 13.22 5.36
N LEU A 48 2.35 13.55 5.39
CA LEU A 48 3.38 12.85 4.63
C LEU A 48 3.67 11.50 5.30
N ILE A 49 3.44 10.40 4.56
CA ILE A 49 3.74 9.04 5.02
C ILE A 49 4.78 8.41 4.11
N ASN A 50 5.75 7.73 4.71
CA ASN A 50 6.64 6.84 3.99
C ASN A 50 5.86 5.58 3.55
N PRO A 51 5.71 5.30 2.24
CA PRO A 51 5.01 4.14 1.71
C PRO A 51 5.52 2.79 2.21
N ASN A 52 6.77 2.70 2.66
CA ASN A 52 7.31 1.45 3.22
C ASN A 52 6.61 1.05 4.53
N LYS A 53 5.99 1.99 5.25
CA LYS A 53 5.18 1.71 6.45
C LYS A 53 3.80 1.15 6.12
N ILE A 54 3.41 1.13 4.85
CA ILE A 54 2.19 0.48 4.39
C ILE A 54 2.43 -1.02 4.34
N ILE A 55 1.59 -1.75 5.07
CA ILE A 55 1.68 -3.21 5.22
C ILE A 55 0.55 -3.95 4.50
N GLY A 56 -0.45 -3.21 4.00
CA GLY A 56 -1.66 -3.84 3.53
C GLY A 56 -2.60 -2.93 2.73
N SER A 57 -3.74 -3.50 2.37
CA SER A 57 -4.84 -2.82 1.69
C SER A 57 -6.18 -3.34 2.22
N THR A 58 -7.19 -2.48 2.20
CA THR A 58 -8.57 -2.90 2.49
C THR A 58 -9.27 -3.52 1.29
N HIS A 59 -8.72 -3.36 0.10
CA HIS A 59 -9.27 -3.92 -1.13
C HIS A 59 -8.80 -5.36 -1.31
N LEU A 60 -9.75 -6.29 -1.42
CA LEU A 60 -9.46 -7.65 -1.84
C LEU A 60 -9.27 -7.62 -3.36
N LEU A 61 -8.02 -7.74 -3.84
CA LEU A 61 -7.81 -8.23 -5.19
C LEU A 61 -8.11 -9.73 -5.14
N SER A 62 -8.85 -10.24 -6.13
CA SER A 62 -9.58 -11.52 -6.16
C SER A 62 -8.77 -12.82 -6.00
N CYS A 63 -7.57 -12.78 -5.44
CA CYS A 63 -6.69 -13.91 -5.23
C CYS A 63 -6.28 -13.93 -3.76
N SER A 64 -6.82 -14.90 -2.99
CA SER A 64 -6.41 -15.39 -1.67
C SER A 64 -5.94 -14.39 -0.58
N ASN A 65 -6.26 -14.67 0.69
CA ASN A 65 -5.82 -13.88 1.85
C ASN A 65 -4.28 -13.90 2.10
N GLN A 66 -3.48 -14.27 1.10
CA GLN A 66 -2.04 -14.57 1.24
C GLN A 66 -1.26 -14.24 -0.05
N ILE A 67 -1.43 -13.04 -0.60
CA ILE A 67 -0.60 -12.56 -1.72
C ILE A 67 0.60 -11.76 -1.21
N SER A 68 1.76 -11.96 -1.84
CA SER A 68 2.95 -11.13 -1.59
C SER A 68 2.80 -9.75 -2.24
N TRP A 69 3.62 -8.78 -1.84
CA TRP A 69 3.65 -7.46 -2.50
C TRP A 69 3.95 -7.55 -3.99
N LEU A 70 4.82 -8.47 -4.39
CA LEU A 70 5.12 -8.72 -5.80
C LEU A 70 3.89 -9.24 -6.56
N ASN A 71 3.17 -10.21 -5.99
CA ASN A 71 1.93 -10.72 -6.57
C ASN A 71 0.83 -9.63 -6.59
N TYR A 72 0.80 -8.77 -5.56
CA TYR A 72 -0.12 -7.63 -5.50
C TYR A 72 0.13 -6.66 -6.66
N LEU A 73 1.39 -6.29 -6.93
CA LEU A 73 1.78 -5.45 -8.06
C LEU A 73 1.31 -6.03 -9.40
N GLU A 74 1.47 -7.33 -9.60
CA GLU A 74 0.99 -8.01 -10.82
C GLU A 74 -0.53 -8.01 -10.95
N SER A 75 -1.24 -8.14 -9.82
CA SER A 75 -2.70 -8.26 -9.82
C SER A 75 -3.44 -6.92 -9.99
N LEU A 76 -2.74 -5.78 -9.91
CA LEU A 76 -3.36 -4.46 -10.02
C LEU A 76 -3.88 -4.21 -11.45
N PRO A 77 -5.20 -4.01 -11.62
CA PRO A 77 -5.79 -3.86 -12.95
C PRO A 77 -5.27 -2.58 -13.62
N ARG A 78 -5.03 -2.63 -14.93
CA ARG A 78 -4.56 -1.47 -15.73
C ARG A 78 -3.19 -0.92 -15.31
N MET A 79 -2.38 -1.67 -14.55
CA MET A 79 -1.03 -1.23 -14.17
C MET A 79 -0.14 -0.89 -15.38
N ASN A 80 -0.29 -1.66 -16.47
CA ASN A 80 0.37 -1.41 -17.76
C ASN A 80 0.21 0.02 -18.30
N SER A 81 -0.88 0.74 -17.98
CA SER A 81 -1.07 2.12 -18.44
C SER A 81 -0.13 3.10 -17.74
N PHE A 82 0.21 2.83 -16.47
CA PHE A 82 1.14 3.65 -15.70
C PHE A 82 2.59 3.28 -16.01
N LEU A 83 2.87 2.01 -16.28
CA LEU A 83 4.21 1.51 -16.64
C LEU A 83 4.64 1.85 -18.08
N LYS A 84 3.87 2.69 -18.78
CA LYS A 84 4.30 3.33 -20.04
C LYS A 84 4.89 4.73 -19.81
N MET A 85 4.74 5.27 -18.59
CA MET A 85 5.31 6.55 -18.20
C MET A 85 6.81 6.42 -17.98
N ASP A 86 7.57 7.49 -18.24
CA ASP A 86 8.94 7.58 -17.76
C ASP A 86 8.99 7.77 -16.22
N LEU A 87 10.17 7.67 -15.63
CA LEU A 87 10.34 7.75 -14.17
C LEU A 87 9.83 9.07 -13.59
N ASN A 88 10.08 10.20 -14.26
CA ASN A 88 9.66 11.52 -13.77
C ASN A 88 8.14 11.68 -13.83
N GLN A 89 7.53 11.23 -14.92
CA GLN A 89 6.08 11.19 -15.08
C GLN A 89 5.42 10.29 -14.03
N LEU A 90 6.03 9.13 -13.74
CA LEU A 90 5.54 8.18 -12.76
C LEU A 90 5.63 8.75 -11.33
N ILE A 91 6.76 9.36 -10.97
CA ILE A 91 6.93 10.05 -9.69
C ILE A 91 5.91 11.19 -9.57
N ASN A 92 5.75 12.00 -10.61
CA ASN A 92 4.77 13.08 -10.62
C ASN A 92 3.33 12.55 -10.46
N PHE A 93 2.98 11.44 -11.13
CA PHE A 93 1.67 10.78 -10.95
C PHE A 93 1.43 10.30 -9.52
N ILE A 94 2.48 9.85 -8.83
CA ILE A 94 2.42 9.39 -7.44
C ILE A 94 2.26 10.57 -6.48
N THR A 95 3.13 11.58 -6.61
CA THR A 95 3.27 12.68 -5.63
C THR A 95 2.29 13.81 -5.88
N CYS A 96 2.03 14.17 -7.14
CA CYS A 96 1.14 15.26 -7.53
C CYS A 96 -0.28 14.74 -7.80
N GLY A 97 -1.26 15.35 -7.14
CA GLY A 97 -2.67 15.06 -7.36
C GLY A 97 -3.52 15.69 -6.28
N LYS A 98 -3.93 16.95 -6.50
CA LYS A 98 -4.92 17.64 -5.66
C LYS A 98 -6.32 17.03 -5.78
N GLU A 99 -6.60 16.26 -6.84
CA GLU A 99 -7.95 15.79 -7.18
C GLU A 99 -8.18 14.29 -6.99
N ASN A 100 -7.17 13.53 -6.55
CA ASN A 100 -7.25 12.07 -6.54
C ASN A 100 -6.77 11.54 -5.19
N HIS A 101 -7.74 11.23 -4.32
CA HIS A 101 -7.60 10.83 -2.92
C HIS A 101 -6.72 9.58 -2.77
N LYS A 102 -5.47 9.78 -2.33
CA LYS A 102 -4.67 8.72 -1.69
C LYS A 102 -5.10 8.71 -0.24
N THR A 103 -5.59 7.57 0.22
CA THR A 103 -6.16 7.45 1.55
C THR A 103 -5.69 6.14 2.17
N CYS A 104 -5.38 6.19 3.47
CA CYS A 104 -5.07 5.01 4.24
C CYS A 104 -5.76 5.03 5.60
N ILE A 105 -5.91 3.84 6.18
CA ILE A 105 -6.26 3.68 7.59
C ILE A 105 -4.97 3.48 8.38
N GLU A 106 -4.90 4.12 9.54
CA GLU A 106 -3.86 3.91 10.56
C GLU A 106 -4.44 3.20 11.77
N ILE A 107 -3.87 2.04 12.11
CA ILE A 107 -4.15 1.29 13.34
C ILE A 107 -2.81 0.99 13.99
N ASN A 108 -2.58 1.52 15.19
CA ASN A 108 -1.31 1.37 15.94
C ASN A 108 -0.04 1.54 15.06
N ASN A 109 0.07 2.68 14.37
CA ASN A 109 1.18 3.02 13.46
C ASN A 109 1.38 2.07 12.25
N LYS A 110 0.45 1.14 12.00
CA LYS A 110 0.39 0.31 10.79
C LYS A 110 -0.60 0.93 9.80
N TYR A 111 -0.23 0.96 8.52
CA TYR A 111 -0.99 1.65 7.47
C TYR A 111 -1.54 0.68 6.43
N PHE A 112 -2.82 0.86 6.08
CA PHE A 112 -3.54 0.07 5.09
C PHE A 112 -4.12 0.97 4.01
N ILE A 113 -3.88 0.66 2.74
CA ILE A 113 -4.41 1.43 1.62
C ILE A 113 -5.92 1.27 1.55
N THR A 114 -6.67 2.37 1.56
CA THR A 114 -8.11 2.40 1.26
C THR A 114 -8.40 3.00 -0.10
N SER A 115 -7.55 3.91 -0.59
CA SER A 115 -7.66 4.47 -1.93
C SER A 115 -6.27 4.81 -2.49
N GLY A 116 -6.13 4.72 -3.81
CA GLY A 116 -4.86 4.97 -4.50
C GLY A 116 -3.91 3.77 -4.55
N ASN A 117 -4.44 2.54 -4.58
CA ASN A 117 -3.66 1.29 -4.61
C ASN A 117 -2.50 1.32 -5.61
N HIS A 118 -2.73 1.76 -6.85
CA HIS A 118 -1.65 1.89 -7.85
C HIS A 118 -0.53 2.80 -7.39
N ARG A 119 -0.87 4.03 -6.98
CA ARG A 119 0.13 5.05 -6.60
C ARG A 119 0.91 4.63 -5.38
N LEU A 120 0.23 4.13 -4.35
CA LEU A 120 0.88 3.79 -3.08
C LEU A 120 1.72 2.51 -3.21
N THR A 121 1.29 1.55 -4.03
CA THR A 121 2.11 0.37 -4.36
C THR A 121 3.34 0.80 -5.16
N LEU A 122 3.16 1.58 -6.23
CA LEU A 122 4.29 2.09 -7.01
C LEU A 122 5.24 2.94 -6.16
N ALA A 123 4.72 3.76 -5.25
CA ALA A 123 5.53 4.57 -4.34
C ALA A 123 6.39 3.70 -3.40
N LYS A 124 5.84 2.58 -2.92
CA LYS A 124 6.58 1.60 -2.12
C LYS A 124 7.69 0.92 -2.93
N PHE A 125 7.37 0.42 -4.13
CA PHE A 125 8.37 -0.22 -5.00
C PHE A 125 9.46 0.76 -5.47
N LEU A 126 9.11 2.02 -5.71
CA LEU A 126 10.07 3.08 -6.07
C LEU A 126 10.76 3.72 -4.87
N ASN A 127 10.56 3.19 -3.65
CA ASN A 127 11.16 3.70 -2.42
C ASN A 127 11.02 5.22 -2.24
N ILE A 128 9.85 5.76 -2.59
CA ILE A 128 9.57 7.20 -2.47
C ILE A 128 9.56 7.57 -0.99
N GLU A 129 10.39 8.53 -0.59
CA GLU A 129 10.61 8.88 0.83
C GLU A 129 9.31 9.22 1.57
N SER A 130 8.44 9.99 0.91
CA SER A 130 7.15 10.37 1.47
C SER A 130 6.12 10.70 0.40
N VAL A 131 4.86 10.39 0.72
CA VAL A 131 3.69 10.70 -0.11
C VAL A 131 2.65 11.39 0.76
N ASN A 132 2.12 12.52 0.28
CA ASN A 132 1.04 13.22 0.97
C ASN A 132 -0.28 12.47 0.76
N MET A 133 -0.97 12.14 1.86
CA MET A 133 -2.22 11.38 1.81
C MET A 133 -3.12 11.70 3.01
N GLU A 134 -4.40 11.39 2.85
CA GLU A 134 -5.37 11.40 3.94
C GLU A 134 -5.23 10.12 4.76
N VAL A 135 -5.22 10.26 6.09
CA VAL A 135 -5.04 9.18 7.04
C VAL A 135 -6.21 9.17 8.00
N LEU A 136 -7.01 8.10 7.96
CA LEU A 136 -8.09 7.86 8.91
C LEU A 136 -7.51 7.07 10.07
N ILE A 137 -7.46 7.68 11.24
CA ILE A 137 -6.87 7.10 12.44
C ILE A 137 -7.96 6.33 13.18
N TYR A 138 -7.72 5.04 13.41
CA TYR A 138 -8.61 4.16 14.13
C TYR A 138 -7.97 3.64 15.42
N LYS A 139 -8.78 3.47 16.46
CA LYS A 139 -8.38 2.81 17.71
C LYS A 139 -9.27 1.60 17.97
N HIS A 140 -8.67 0.50 18.39
CA HIS A 140 -9.42 -0.70 18.74
C HIS A 140 -10.33 -0.41 19.94
N LYS A 141 -11.57 -0.88 19.92
CA LYS A 141 -12.55 -0.65 21.00
C LYS A 141 -12.17 -1.32 22.32
N ASN A 142 -11.27 -2.30 22.25
CA ASN A 142 -10.76 -3.08 23.37
C ASN A 142 -9.24 -3.29 23.25
N GLU A 143 -8.45 -2.60 24.05
CA GLU A 143 -6.98 -2.63 23.98
C GLU A 143 -6.38 -4.02 24.22
N LYS A 144 -7.03 -4.87 25.04
CA LYS A 144 -6.56 -6.25 25.25
C LYS A 144 -6.71 -7.10 23.98
N LYS A 145 -7.74 -6.85 23.17
CA LYS A 145 -7.95 -7.54 21.88
C LYS A 145 -7.03 -7.02 20.78
N LEU A 146 -6.62 -5.76 20.83
CA LEU A 146 -5.63 -5.19 19.91
C LEU A 146 -4.31 -5.97 19.98
N PHE A 147 -3.86 -6.33 21.18
CA PHE A 147 -2.66 -7.18 21.36
C PHE A 147 -2.78 -8.51 20.61
N TYR A 148 -3.94 -9.18 20.66
CA TYR A 148 -4.16 -10.42 19.90
C TYR A 148 -4.21 -10.16 18.39
N PHE A 149 -4.86 -9.08 17.96
CA PHE A 149 -4.87 -8.70 16.55
C PHE A 149 -3.45 -8.51 16.00
N GLU A 150 -2.59 -7.83 16.77
CA GLU A 150 -1.23 -7.53 16.36
C GLU A 150 -0.28 -8.72 16.33
N ASN A 151 -0.47 -9.70 17.21
CA ASN A 151 0.43 -10.86 17.31
C ASN A 151 -0.01 -12.04 16.44
N PHE A 152 -1.28 -12.09 16.03
CA PHE A 152 -1.83 -13.24 15.30
C PHE A 152 -2.34 -12.90 13.89
N TYR A 153 -2.57 -11.62 13.59
CA TYR A 153 -3.15 -11.20 12.31
C TYR A 153 -2.36 -10.12 11.55
N LEU A 154 -1.41 -9.43 12.21
CA LEU A 154 -0.53 -8.40 11.63
C LEU A 154 0.96 -8.72 11.83
#